data_AF-A0A528N5V7-F1
#
_entry.id   AF-A0A528N5V7-F1
#
_cell.length_a   1.000
_cell.length_b   1.000
_cell.length_c   1.000
_cell.angle_alpha   90.00
_cell.angle_beta   90.00
_cell.angle_gamma   90.00
#
_symmetry.space_group_name_H-M   'P 1'
#
loop_
_entity.id
_entity.type
_entity.pdbx_description
1 polymer ?
#
loop_
_entity_poly.entity_id
_entity_poly.type
_entity_poly.pdbx_seq_one_letter_code
_entity_poly.pdbx_strand_id
1 'polypeptide(L)'
;MSAAVKARSPEEYKAQEERLRAVWANPTGWRYWTSVNNYQIGLWYGSAAFAFMLFAGVLALLMRLQLAVPDNDFLSADFFNQAFTLHGTVMM
;
A
#
# COMPACT_ATOMS: atom_id res chain seq x y z
N MET A 1 -38.42 5.56 29.28
CA MET A 1 -37.69 6.48 30.19
C MET A 1 -36.34 6.78 29.54
N SER A 2 -36.28 7.79 28.68
CA SER A 2 -35.05 8.18 27.98
C SER A 2 -34.16 8.91 28.99
N ALA A 3 -33.05 8.30 29.38
CA ALA A 3 -32.05 8.99 30.19
C ALA A 3 -31.51 10.15 29.35
N ALA A 4 -31.79 11.39 29.75
CA ALA A 4 -31.23 12.56 29.12
C ALA A 4 -29.70 12.41 29.12
N VAL A 5 -29.10 12.35 27.93
CA VAL A 5 -27.65 12.36 27.76
C VAL A 5 -27.15 13.67 28.35
N LYS A 6 -26.60 13.62 29.57
CA LYS A 6 -25.99 14.77 30.22
C LYS A 6 -24.87 15.26 29.31
N ALA A 7 -24.97 16.51 28.83
CA ALA A 7 -23.88 17.14 28.08
C ALA A 7 -22.62 17.07 28.96
N ARG A 8 -21.55 16.47 28.43
CA ARG A 8 -20.28 16.38 29.15
C ARG A 8 -19.68 17.77 29.31
N SER A 9 -18.93 17.98 30.37
CA SER A 9 -18.10 19.17 30.53
C SER A 9 -16.95 19.17 29.52
N PRO A 10 -16.41 20.36 29.15
CA PRO A 10 -15.24 20.45 28.26
C PRO A 10 -14.05 19.60 28.72
N GLU A 11 -13.84 19.47 30.04
CA GLU A 11 -12.78 18.63 30.63
C GLU A 11 -13.04 17.13 30.41
N GLU A 12 -14.28 16.68 30.58
CA GLU A 12 -14.65 15.28 30.31
C GLU A 12 -14.51 14.92 28.83
N TYR A 13 -14.77 15.87 27.91
CA TYR A 13 -14.53 15.67 26.48
C TYR A 13 -13.04 15.50 26.18
N LYS A 14 -12.17 16.37 26.72
CA LYS A 14 -10.72 16.26 26.55
C LYS A 14 -10.18 14.94 27.10
N ALA A 15 -10.57 14.56 28.32
CA ALA A 15 -10.13 13.30 28.93
C ALA A 15 -10.55 12.07 28.11
N GLN A 16 -11.72 12.11 27.47
CA GLN A 16 -12.15 11.03 26.58
C GLN A 16 -11.40 11.02 25.27
N GLU A 17 -11.15 12.18 24.69
CA GLU A 17 -10.32 12.32 23.50
C GLU A 17 -8.92 11.76 23.73
N GLU A 18 -8.29 12.09 24.84
CA GLU A 18 -6.98 11.54 25.24
C GLU A 18 -7.01 10.03 25.39
N ARG A 19 -8.04 9.47 26.05
CA ARG A 19 -8.21 8.02 26.18
C ARG A 19 -8.36 7.34 24.82
N LEU A 20 -9.15 7.93 23.91
CA LEU A 20 -9.32 7.40 22.56
C LEU A 20 -7.98 7.45 21.80
N ARG A 21 -7.26 8.58 21.85
CA ARG A 21 -5.95 8.73 21.22
C ARG A 21 -4.92 7.73 21.77
N ALA A 22 -4.93 7.45 23.07
CA ALA A 22 -4.02 6.49 23.69
C ALA A 22 -4.31 5.04 23.25
N VAL A 23 -5.58 4.66 23.11
CA VAL A 23 -5.97 3.31 22.63
C VAL A 23 -5.62 3.11 21.15
N TRP A 24 -5.76 4.16 20.34
CA TRP A 24 -5.45 4.14 18.91
C TRP A 24 -4.02 4.59 18.59
N ALA A 25 -3.16 4.74 19.60
CA ALA A 25 -1.78 5.10 19.41
C ALA A 25 -1.04 3.97 18.67
N ASN A 26 -0.21 4.34 17.70
CA ASN A 26 0.51 3.36 16.91
C ASN A 26 1.61 2.71 17.76
N PRO A 27 1.76 1.37 17.70
CA PRO A 27 2.81 0.68 18.40
C PRO A 27 4.20 1.06 17.84
N THR A 28 5.18 1.20 18.72
CA THR A 28 6.57 1.56 18.38
C THR A 28 7.51 0.37 18.51
N GLY A 29 8.73 0.50 17.96
CA GLY A 29 9.73 -0.56 17.98
C GLY A 29 9.32 -1.76 17.14
N TRP A 30 9.58 -2.98 17.61
CA TRP A 30 9.26 -4.20 16.87
C TRP A 30 7.74 -4.40 16.63
N ARG A 31 6.91 -3.86 17.53
CA ARG A 31 5.44 -3.96 17.46
C ARG A 31 4.83 -3.07 16.37
N TYR A 32 5.63 -2.24 15.71
CA TYR A 32 5.17 -1.43 14.58
C TYR A 32 4.43 -2.25 13.52
N TRP A 33 4.94 -3.45 13.21
CA TRP A 33 4.34 -4.36 12.24
C TRP A 33 2.99 -4.94 12.66
N THR A 34 2.62 -4.82 13.94
CA THR A 34 1.31 -5.22 14.46
C THR A 34 0.32 -4.06 14.49
N SER A 35 0.61 -2.95 13.80
CA SER A 35 -0.29 -1.80 13.73
C SER A 35 -1.59 -2.16 13.02
N VAL A 36 -2.71 -1.76 13.62
CA VAL A 36 -4.07 -1.93 13.06
C VAL A 36 -4.62 -0.63 12.48
N ASN A 37 -3.82 0.44 12.49
CA ASN A 37 -4.24 1.74 12.01
C ASN A 37 -4.29 1.75 10.47
N ASN A 38 -5.48 1.98 9.91
CA ASN A 38 -5.73 2.00 8.47
C ASN A 38 -4.88 3.03 7.72
N TYR A 39 -4.47 4.11 8.37
CA TYR A 39 -3.55 5.09 7.78
C TYR A 39 -2.15 4.50 7.55
N GLN A 40 -1.59 3.79 8.54
CA GLN A 40 -0.28 3.14 8.40
C GLN A 40 -0.33 1.98 7.41
N ILE A 41 -1.35 1.13 7.51
CA ILE A 41 -1.54 0.02 6.58
C ILE A 41 -1.71 0.57 5.16
N GLY A 42 -2.50 1.63 4.97
CA GLY A 42 -2.67 2.30 3.69
C GLY A 42 -1.34 2.81 3.11
N LEU A 43 -0.46 3.38 3.95
CA LEU A 43 0.88 3.78 3.52
C LEU A 43 1.75 2.58 3.10
N TRP A 44 1.70 1.46 3.82
CA TRP A 44 2.45 0.25 3.45
C TRP A 44 1.99 -0.30 2.11
N TYR A 45 0.68 -0.46 1.93
CA TYR A 45 0.10 -0.94 0.67
C TYR A 45 0.37 0.04 -0.48
N GLY A 46 0.19 1.34 -0.26
CA GLY A 46 0.49 2.36 -1.27
C GLY A 46 1.96 2.37 -1.68
N SER A 47 2.88 2.24 -0.72
CA SER A 47 4.32 2.18 -0.99
C SER A 47 4.69 0.91 -1.75
N ALA A 48 4.15 -0.24 -1.35
CA ALA A 48 4.39 -1.52 -2.03
C ALA A 48 3.83 -1.49 -3.46
N ALA A 49 2.58 -1.04 -3.64
CA ALA A 49 1.96 -0.91 -4.96
C ALA A 49 2.75 0.03 -5.87
N PHE A 50 3.24 1.16 -5.35
CA PHE A 50 4.09 2.06 -6.11
C PHE A 50 5.43 1.42 -6.52
N ALA A 51 6.07 0.65 -5.63
CA ALA A 51 7.29 -0.08 -5.97
C ALA A 51 7.05 -1.13 -7.07
N PHE A 52 5.97 -1.90 -6.96
CA PHE A 52 5.58 -2.89 -7.97
C PHE A 52 5.14 -2.24 -9.29
N MET A 53 4.50 -1.07 -9.24
CA MET A 53 4.20 -0.24 -10.42
C MET A 53 5.48 0.11 -11.19
N LEU A 54 6.52 0.59 -10.50
CA LEU A 54 7.79 0.89 -11.14
C LEU A 54 8.46 -0.36 -11.71
N PHE A 55 8.46 -1.46 -10.96
CA PHE A 55 9.03 -2.73 -11.41
C PHE A 55 8.34 -3.26 -12.68
N ALA A 56 7.01 -3.35 -12.68
CA ALA A 56 6.27 -3.81 -13.86
C ALA A 56 6.33 -2.80 -15.01
N GLY A 57 6.48 -1.50 -14.71
CA GLY A 57 6.77 -0.46 -15.70
C GLY A 57 8.08 -0.71 -16.42
N VAL A 58 9.13 -1.12 -15.72
CA VAL A 58 10.40 -1.53 -16.35
C VAL A 58 10.21 -2.75 -17.24
N LEU A 59 9.49 -3.79 -16.78
CA LEU A 59 9.17 -4.95 -17.61
C LEU A 59 8.40 -4.56 -18.87
N ALA A 60 7.44 -3.63 -18.75
CA ALA A 60 6.69 -3.11 -19.89
C ALA A 60 7.60 -2.40 -20.89
N LEU A 61 8.54 -1.58 -20.42
CA LEU A 61 9.51 -0.90 -21.28
C LEU A 61 10.43 -1.90 -22.00
N LEU A 62 10.89 -2.96 -21.32
CA LEU A 62 11.69 -4.02 -21.95
C LEU A 62 10.92 -4.72 -23.09
N MET A 63 9.65 -5.06 -22.87
CA MET A 63 8.81 -5.64 -23.93
C MET A 63 8.60 -4.66 -25.09
N ARG A 64 8.41 -3.38 -24.79
CA ARG A 64 8.25 -2.33 -25.82
C ARG A 64 9.53 -2.12 -26.63
N LEU A 65 10.70 -2.21 -25.99
CA LEU A 65 12.00 -2.15 -26.69
C LEU A 65 12.17 -3.35 -27.63
N GLN A 66 11.81 -4.56 -27.20
CA GLN A 66 11.85 -5.74 -28.06
C GLN A 66 10.94 -5.58 -29.29
N LEU A 67 9.75 -4.99 -29.14
CA LEU A 67 8.78 -4.78 -30.23
C LEU A 67 8.97 -3.48 -31.02
N ALA A 68 10.03 -2.71 -30.76
CA ALA A 68 10.22 -1.39 -31.40
C ALA A 68 10.50 -1.48 -32.91
N VAL A 69 11.15 -2.56 -33.35
CA VAL A 69 11.47 -2.84 -34.76
C VAL A 69 11.20 -4.33 -35.06
N PRO A 70 10.87 -4.68 -36.30
CA PRO A 70 10.73 -6.09 -36.70
C PRO A 70 12.07 -6.83 -36.57
N ASP A 71 12.00 -8.15 -36.31
CA ASP A 71 13.15 -9.07 -36.20
C ASP A 71 14.24 -8.62 -35.19
N ASN A 72 13.85 -7.95 -34.12
CA ASN A 72 14.74 -7.56 -33.03
C ASN A 72 15.19 -8.79 -32.21
N ASP A 73 16.44 -8.81 -31.76
CA ASP A 73 17.03 -9.90 -30.95
C ASP A 73 17.51 -9.40 -29.58
N PHE A 74 16.88 -8.34 -29.05
CA PHE A 74 17.24 -7.76 -27.76
C PHE A 74 16.89 -8.69 -26.58
N LEU A 75 15.74 -9.36 -26.64
CA LEU A 75 15.30 -10.37 -25.68
C LEU A 75 15.07 -11.70 -26.38
N SER A 76 15.54 -12.79 -25.75
CA SER A 76 15.18 -14.14 -26.20
C SER A 76 13.67 -14.40 -26.03
N ALA A 77 13.12 -15.29 -26.85
CA ALA A 77 11.70 -15.66 -26.80
C ALA A 77 11.27 -16.14 -25.41
N ASP A 78 12.09 -16.95 -24.74
CA ASP A 78 11.80 -17.45 -23.39
C ASP A 78 11.75 -16.32 -22.36
N PHE A 79 12.70 -15.39 -22.41
CA PHE A 79 12.73 -14.26 -21.48
C PHE A 79 11.58 -13.28 -21.75
N PHE A 80 11.24 -13.03 -23.01
CA PHE A 80 10.08 -12.21 -23.37
C PHE A 80 8.78 -12.79 -22.80
N ASN A 81 8.56 -14.11 -22.96
CA ASN A 81 7.38 -14.78 -22.43
C ASN A 81 7.32 -14.70 -20.90
N GLN A 82 8.44 -14.90 -20.21
CA GLN A 82 8.51 -14.76 -18.74
C GLN A 82 8.22 -13.33 -18.28
N ALA A 83 8.84 -12.34 -18.93
CA ALA A 83 8.64 -10.93 -18.62
C ALA A 83 7.18 -10.51 -18.84
N PHE A 84 6.53 -11.00 -19.91
CA PHE A 84 5.12 -10.76 -20.19
C PHE A 84 4.21 -11.33 -19.10
N THR A 85 4.40 -12.58 -18.71
CA THR A 85 3.61 -13.20 -17.63
C THR A 85 3.82 -12.47 -16.31
N LEU A 86 5.07 -12.17 -15.95
CA LEU A 86 5.39 -11.49 -14.69
C LEU A 86 4.82 -10.06 -14.65
N HIS A 87 4.92 -9.31 -15.75
CA HIS A 87 4.31 -7.99 -15.87
C HIS A 87 2.80 -8.05 -15.63
N GLY A 88 2.11 -9.01 -16.27
CA GLY A 88 0.67 -9.21 -16.09
C GLY A 88 0.30 -9.55 -14.65
N THR A 89 1.02 -10.46 -13.98
CA THR A 89 0.75 -10.84 -12.59
C THR A 89 1.01 -9.72 -11.59
N VAL A 90 2.02 -8.88 -11.82
CA VAL A 90 2.36 -7.78 -10.89
C VAL A 90 1.42 -6.57 -11.04
N MET A 91 0.75 -6.41 -12.19
CA MET A 91 -0.17 -5.28 -12.45
C MET A 91 -1.63 -5.54 -12.09
N MET A 92 -2.03 -6.78 -11.84
CA MET A 92 -3.37 -7.17 -11.40
C MET A 92 -3.50 -7.09 -9.87
#